data_AF-A0A2V9PEM9-F1
#
_entry.id   AF-A0A2V9PEM9-F1
#
_cell.length_a   1.000
_cell.length_b   1.000
_cell.length_c   1.000
_cell.angle_alpha   90.00
_cell.angle_beta   90.00
_cell.angle_gamma   90.00
#
_symmetry.space_group_name_H-M   'P 1'
#
loop_
_entity.id
_entity.type
_entity.pdbx_description
1 polymer ?
#
loop_
_entity_poly.entity_id
_entity_poly.type
_entity_poly.pdbx_seq_one_letter_code
_entity_poly.pdbx_strand_id
1 'polypeptide(L)'
;TIGHEDFSTLQTKASVLTAMGRDAEADAVMQKALRLPGTDAYSVYAYGMGLLHGGKNAKALEIFTLNKQQHPDEKFWTYLGLARGYTATGDKKSAITNWETVLRNVPSNLSNRTPAFEAALKKLKETT
;
A
#
# COMPACT_ATOMS: atom_id res chain seq x y z
N THR A 1 13.79 -27.02 -10.98
CA THR A 1 13.65 -25.66 -10.43
C THR A 1 12.71 -25.73 -9.26
N ILE A 2 13.19 -25.47 -8.04
CA ILE A 2 12.32 -25.44 -6.85
C ILE A 2 11.47 -24.18 -6.99
N GLY A 3 10.14 -24.31 -7.02
CA GLY A 3 9.24 -23.17 -7.04
C GLY A 3 9.44 -22.36 -5.75
N HIS A 4 10.05 -21.19 -5.86
CA HIS A 4 10.20 -20.30 -4.72
C HIS A 4 8.83 -19.69 -4.42
N GLU A 5 8.32 -19.87 -3.20
CA GLU A 5 7.18 -19.10 -2.73
C GLU A 5 7.60 -17.63 -2.68
N ASP A 6 7.10 -16.84 -3.63
CA ASP A 6 7.22 -15.38 -3.61
C ASP A 6 5.86 -14.74 -3.35
N PHE A 7 5.89 -13.44 -3.04
CA PHE A 7 4.67 -12.67 -2.75
C PHE A 7 3.63 -12.80 -3.88
N SER A 8 4.07 -12.77 -5.14
CA SER A 8 3.19 -12.79 -6.31
C SER A 8 2.44 -14.12 -6.47
N THR A 9 3.12 -15.23 -6.18
CA THR A 9 2.55 -16.58 -6.25
C THR A 9 1.49 -16.76 -5.17
N LEU A 10 1.78 -16.34 -3.93
CA LEU A 10 0.82 -16.40 -2.84
C LEU A 10 -0.35 -15.42 -3.06
N GLN A 11 -0.11 -14.24 -3.61
CA GLN A 11 -1.18 -13.30 -3.99
C GLN A 11 -2.11 -13.89 -5.04
N THR A 12 -1.56 -14.58 -6.05
CA THR A 12 -2.35 -15.27 -7.07
C THR A 12 -3.22 -16.36 -6.43
N LYS A 13 -2.63 -17.18 -5.54
CA LYS A 13 -3.37 -18.21 -4.80
C LYS A 13 -4.50 -17.61 -3.95
N ALA A 14 -4.23 -16.52 -3.22
CA ALA A 14 -5.24 -15.84 -2.43
C ALA A 14 -6.38 -15.31 -3.32
N SER A 15 -6.07 -14.77 -4.49
CA SER A 15 -7.09 -14.27 -5.43
C SER A 15 -7.99 -15.38 -5.95
N VAL A 16 -7.45 -16.57 -6.24
CA VAL A 16 -8.23 -17.76 -6.61
C VAL A 16 -9.13 -18.20 -5.46
N LEU A 17 -8.62 -18.23 -4.23
CA LEU A 17 -9.41 -18.58 -3.05
C LEU A 17 -10.58 -17.61 -2.83
N THR A 18 -10.36 -16.30 -2.97
CA THR A 18 -11.43 -15.29 -2.94
C THR A 18 -12.47 -15.53 -4.02
N ALA A 19 -12.05 -15.84 -5.26
CA ALA A 19 -12.98 -16.14 -6.36
C ALA A 19 -13.83 -17.40 -6.10
N MET A 20 -13.35 -18.32 -5.25
CA MET A 20 -14.09 -19.50 -4.78
C MET A 20 -14.96 -19.23 -3.53
N GLY A 21 -15.01 -17.99 -3.02
CA GLY A 21 -15.71 -17.64 -1.79
C GLY A 21 -14.99 -18.08 -0.50
N ARG A 22 -13.71 -18.43 -0.58
CA ARG A 22 -12.89 -18.94 0.54
C ARG A 22 -12.05 -17.82 1.17
N ASP A 23 -12.73 -16.76 1.60
CA ASP A 23 -12.08 -15.50 2.03
C ASP A 23 -11.11 -15.68 3.21
N ALA A 24 -11.46 -16.51 4.20
CA ALA A 24 -10.61 -16.75 5.36
C ALA A 24 -9.26 -17.39 4.97
N GLU A 25 -9.27 -18.30 3.99
CA GLU A 25 -8.06 -18.95 3.49
C GLU A 25 -7.25 -18.00 2.61
N ALA A 26 -7.92 -17.19 1.79
CA ALA A 26 -7.27 -16.13 1.01
C ALA A 26 -6.52 -15.15 1.92
N ASP A 27 -7.17 -14.73 3.01
CA ASP A 27 -6.57 -13.86 4.02
C ASP A 27 -5.37 -14.51 4.70
N ALA A 28 -5.46 -15.79 5.09
CA ALA A 28 -4.33 -16.52 5.66
C ALA A 28 -3.15 -16.61 4.69
N VAL A 29 -3.40 -16.85 3.41
CA VAL A 29 -2.37 -16.89 2.36
C VAL A 29 -1.71 -15.52 2.19
N MET A 30 -2.48 -14.42 2.17
CA MET A 30 -1.90 -13.07 2.09
C MET A 30 -1.12 -12.70 3.34
N GLN A 31 -1.59 -13.08 4.52
CA GLN A 31 -0.87 -12.89 5.78
C GLN A 31 0.49 -13.62 5.78
N LYS A 32 0.57 -14.79 5.15
CA LYS A 32 1.85 -15.47 4.90
C LYS A 32 2.70 -14.68 3.91
N ALA A 33 2.13 -14.25 2.78
CA ALA A 33 2.84 -13.50 1.74
C ALA A 33 3.51 -12.24 2.30
N LEU A 34 2.78 -11.46 3.10
CA LEU A 34 3.26 -10.22 3.73
C LEU A 34 4.42 -10.43 4.72
N ARG A 35 4.70 -11.66 5.16
CA ARG A 35 5.78 -11.99 6.10
C ARG A 35 6.92 -12.77 5.45
N LEU A 36 6.86 -13.02 4.15
CA LEU A 36 7.94 -13.71 3.45
C LEU A 36 9.21 -12.85 3.43
N PRO A 37 10.40 -13.41 3.72
CA PRO A 37 11.66 -12.75 3.47
C PRO A 37 11.75 -12.29 2.01
N GLY A 38 12.13 -11.04 1.78
CA GLY A 38 12.24 -10.48 0.43
C GLY A 38 10.93 -9.92 -0.15
N THR A 39 9.82 -9.95 0.59
CA THR A 39 8.65 -9.12 0.24
C THR A 39 9.09 -7.65 0.26
N ASP A 40 8.94 -6.95 -0.85
CA ASP A 40 9.36 -5.55 -0.97
C ASP A 40 8.22 -4.56 -0.66
N ALA A 41 8.59 -3.31 -0.38
CA ALA A 41 7.64 -2.28 0.00
C ALA A 41 6.62 -1.97 -1.11
N TYR A 42 6.99 -2.15 -2.39
CA TYR A 42 6.09 -1.91 -3.51
C TYR A 42 4.98 -2.97 -3.57
N SER A 43 5.32 -4.23 -3.35
CA SER A 43 4.37 -5.36 -3.38
C SER A 43 3.32 -5.22 -2.29
N VAL A 44 3.74 -4.85 -1.07
CA VAL A 44 2.83 -4.54 0.04
C VAL A 44 1.96 -3.33 -0.29
N TYR A 45 2.55 -2.26 -0.85
CA TYR A 45 1.80 -1.08 -1.31
C TYR A 45 0.75 -1.44 -2.38
N ALA A 46 1.12 -2.22 -3.39
CA ALA A 46 0.22 -2.62 -4.47
C ALA A 46 -0.97 -3.44 -3.95
N TYR A 47 -0.72 -4.36 -3.01
CA TYR A 47 -1.80 -5.09 -2.34
C TYR A 47 -2.73 -4.18 -1.53
N GLY A 48 -2.16 -3.27 -0.73
CA GLY A 48 -2.94 -2.28 0.00
C GLY A 48 -3.79 -1.39 -0.91
N MET A 49 -3.28 -1.01 -2.08
CA MET A 49 -4.04 -0.27 -3.10
C MET A 49 -5.22 -1.08 -3.66
N GLY A 50 -5.05 -2.39 -3.86
CA GLY A 50 -6.15 -3.27 -4.25
C GLY A 50 -7.29 -3.26 -3.22
N LEU A 51 -6.95 -3.35 -1.93
CA LEU A 51 -7.92 -3.24 -0.85
C LEU A 51 -8.60 -1.87 -0.82
N LEU A 52 -7.84 -0.80 -1.02
CA LEU A 52 -8.34 0.57 -1.04
C LEU A 52 -9.35 0.80 -2.18
N HIS A 53 -9.03 0.33 -3.39
CA HIS A 53 -9.95 0.38 -4.54
C HIS A 53 -11.20 -0.48 -4.33
N GLY A 54 -11.10 -1.56 -3.55
CA GLY A 54 -12.22 -2.37 -3.11
C GLY A 54 -13.04 -1.78 -1.96
N GLY A 55 -12.78 -0.53 -1.55
CA GLY A 55 -13.49 0.15 -0.45
C GLY A 55 -13.10 -0.33 0.96
N LYS A 56 -12.10 -1.21 1.10
CA LYS A 56 -11.64 -1.75 2.38
C LYS A 56 -10.63 -0.81 3.05
N ASN A 57 -11.03 0.45 3.27
CA ASN A 57 -10.13 1.54 3.65
C ASN A 57 -9.35 1.26 4.95
N ALA A 58 -10.02 0.75 5.99
CA ALA A 58 -9.37 0.43 7.27
C ALA A 58 -8.29 -0.66 7.10
N LYS A 59 -8.62 -1.77 6.42
CA LYS A 59 -7.68 -2.86 6.15
C LYS A 59 -6.52 -2.39 5.27
N ALA A 60 -6.77 -1.52 4.29
CA ALA A 60 -5.70 -0.93 3.49
C ALA A 60 -4.72 -0.12 4.34
N LEU A 61 -5.22 0.71 5.26
CA LEU A 61 -4.38 1.48 6.18
C LEU A 61 -3.54 0.59 7.11
N GLU A 62 -4.10 -0.52 7.61
CA GLU A 62 -3.34 -1.52 8.36
C GLU A 62 -2.19 -2.10 7.53
N ILE A 63 -2.44 -2.47 6.27
CA ILE A 63 -1.40 -2.98 5.36
C ILE A 63 -0.33 -1.92 5.07
N PHE A 64 -0.71 -0.66 4.86
CA PHE A 64 0.27 0.41 4.66
C PHE A 64 1.10 0.70 5.92
N THR A 65 0.50 0.55 7.10
CA THR A 65 1.21 0.68 8.38
C THR A 65 2.21 -0.45 8.57
N LEU A 66 1.80 -1.70 8.28
CA LEU A 66 2.69 -2.86 8.27
C LEU A 66 3.86 -2.65 7.30
N ASN A 67 3.58 -2.14 6.10
CA ASN A 67 4.61 -1.83 5.10
C ASN A 67 5.70 -0.91 5.69
N LYS A 68 5.28 0.17 6.34
CA LYS A 68 6.23 1.11 6.96
C LYS A 68 7.04 0.48 8.10
N GLN A 69 6.43 -0.41 8.88
CA GLN A 69 7.12 -1.14 9.96
C GLN A 69 8.17 -2.11 9.42
N GLN A 70 7.86 -2.81 8.33
CA GLN A 70 8.77 -3.79 7.71
C GLN A 70 9.87 -3.12 6.88
N HIS A 71 9.59 -1.93 6.33
CA HIS A 71 10.50 -1.19 5.45
C HIS A 71 10.74 0.24 5.97
N PRO A 72 11.35 0.41 7.17
CA PRO A 72 11.49 1.72 7.80
C PRO A 72 12.34 2.69 6.97
N ASP A 73 13.33 2.18 6.22
CA ASP A 73 14.25 2.99 5.42
C ASP A 73 13.69 3.37 4.04
N GLU A 74 12.60 2.73 3.59
CA GLU A 74 11.95 3.04 2.33
C GLU A 74 11.07 4.29 2.53
N LYS A 75 11.26 5.31 1.67
CA LYS A 75 10.68 6.65 1.87
C LYS A 75 9.59 7.04 0.88
N PHE A 76 9.35 6.26 -0.17
CA PHE A 76 8.38 6.59 -1.19
C PHE A 76 7.13 5.71 -1.08
N TRP A 77 7.24 4.40 -1.30
CA TRP A 77 6.09 3.49 -1.33
C TRP A 77 5.38 3.38 0.01
N THR A 78 6.14 3.32 1.11
CA THR A 78 5.56 3.23 2.46
C THR A 78 4.75 4.49 2.81
N TYR A 79 5.31 5.68 2.55
CA TYR A 79 4.64 6.96 2.80
C TYR A 79 3.51 7.22 1.82
N LEU A 80 3.63 6.81 0.55
CA LEU A 80 2.56 6.94 -0.44
C LEU A 80 1.33 6.11 -0.05
N GLY A 81 1.56 4.88 0.43
CA GLY A 81 0.51 4.04 1.00
C GLY A 81 -0.18 4.73 2.17
N LEU A 82 0.59 5.16 3.17
CA LEU A 82 0.05 5.85 4.35
C LEU A 82 -0.71 7.14 3.97
N ALA A 83 -0.16 7.96 3.07
CA ALA A 83 -0.80 9.19 2.61
C ALA A 83 -2.20 8.92 2.02
N ARG A 84 -2.31 7.90 1.16
CA ARG A 84 -3.59 7.49 0.55
C ARG A 84 -4.53 6.84 1.55
N GLY A 85 -4.02 5.97 2.43
CA GLY A 85 -4.79 5.33 3.49
C GLY A 85 -5.43 6.36 4.42
N TYR A 86 -4.62 7.29 4.97
CA TYR A 86 -5.11 8.38 5.82
C TYR A 86 -6.06 9.32 5.08
N THR A 87 -5.83 9.59 3.79
CA THR A 87 -6.78 10.36 2.98
C THR A 87 -8.14 9.68 2.91
N ALA A 88 -8.16 8.36 2.71
CA ALA A 88 -9.40 7.58 2.57
C ALA A 88 -10.13 7.32 3.89
N THR A 89 -9.43 7.34 5.02
CA THR A 89 -10.02 7.22 6.36
C THR A 89 -10.37 8.57 7.00
N GLY A 90 -10.02 9.69 6.34
CA GLY A 90 -10.35 11.04 6.80
C GLY A 90 -9.36 11.64 7.80
N ASP A 91 -8.25 10.98 8.11
CA ASP A 91 -7.17 11.58 8.91
C ASP A 91 -6.34 12.54 8.04
N LYS A 92 -6.91 13.73 7.84
CA LYS A 92 -6.32 14.78 7.02
C LYS A 92 -4.93 15.20 7.51
N LYS A 93 -4.72 15.26 8.83
CA LYS A 93 -3.44 15.72 9.41
C LYS A 93 -2.33 14.73 9.04
N SER A 94 -2.56 13.44 9.30
CA SER A 94 -1.60 12.40 8.96
C SER A 94 -1.42 12.28 7.44
N ALA A 95 -2.49 12.43 6.65
CA ALA A 95 -2.41 12.42 5.20
C ALA A 95 -1.46 13.51 4.66
N ILE A 96 -1.61 14.75 5.12
CA ILE A 96 -0.77 15.89 4.70
C ILE A 96 0.71 15.61 5.00
N THR A 97 1.04 15.20 6.23
CA THR A 97 2.43 14.90 6.62
C THR A 97 3.06 13.80 5.76
N ASN A 98 2.30 12.77 5.41
CA ASN A 98 2.80 11.69 4.56
C ASN A 98 2.95 12.13 3.10
N TRP A 99 2.00 12.89 2.54
CA TRP A 99 2.10 13.44 1.18
C TRP A 99 3.30 14.37 1.01
N GLU A 100 3.61 15.21 2.01
CA GLU A 100 4.81 16.04 1.99
C GLU A 100 6.11 15.21 1.96
N THR A 101 6.14 14.09 2.68
CA THR A 101 7.27 13.15 2.62
C THR A 101 7.40 12.50 1.24
N VAL A 102 6.28 12.09 0.63
CA VAL A 102 6.26 11.52 -0.73
C VAL A 102 6.90 12.49 -1.73
N LEU A 103 6.48 13.76 -1.72
CA LEU A 103 6.97 14.77 -2.67
C LEU A 103 8.48 15.02 -2.57
N ARG A 104 9.08 14.87 -1.38
CA ARG A 104 10.53 14.99 -1.18
C ARG A 104 11.32 13.77 -1.66
N ASN A 105 10.66 12.63 -1.87
CA ASN A 105 11.31 11.34 -2.13
C ASN A 105 10.79 10.68 -3.42
N VAL A 106 10.23 11.44 -4.37
CA VAL A 106 9.75 10.88 -5.64
C VAL A 106 10.93 10.30 -6.44
N PRO A 107 10.90 9.01 -6.79
CA PRO A 107 11.92 8.41 -7.63
C PRO A 107 11.96 9.06 -9.02
N SER A 108 13.15 9.19 -9.61
CA SER A 108 13.33 9.85 -10.91
C SER A 108 12.46 9.23 -12.03
N ASN A 109 12.29 7.90 -12.01
CA ASN A 109 11.45 7.17 -12.96
C ASN A 109 9.94 7.37 -12.75
N LEU A 110 9.52 8.06 -11.68
CA LEU A 110 8.13 8.41 -11.37
C LEU A 110 7.90 9.92 -11.32
N SER A 111 8.87 10.73 -11.75
CA SER A 111 8.78 12.20 -11.78
C SER A 111 7.58 12.73 -12.57
N ASN A 112 7.16 12.00 -13.60
CA ASN A 112 5.94 12.30 -14.37
C ASN A 112 4.65 12.22 -13.54
N ARG A 113 4.67 11.56 -12.37
CA ARG A 113 3.52 11.46 -11.45
C ARG A 113 3.51 12.54 -10.37
N THR A 114 4.59 13.30 -10.20
CA THR A 114 4.69 14.37 -9.19
C THR A 114 3.51 15.35 -9.22
N PRO A 115 3.03 15.84 -10.38
CA PRO A 115 1.89 16.76 -10.41
C PRO A 115 0.61 16.20 -9.77
N ALA A 116 0.39 14.88 -9.87
CA ALA A 116 -0.76 14.25 -9.24
C ALA A 116 -0.63 14.19 -7.71
N PHE A 117 0.58 14.03 -7.18
CA PHE A 117 0.85 14.05 -5.74
C PHE A 117 0.70 15.46 -5.17
N GLU A 118 1.16 16.48 -5.90
CA GLU A 118 0.97 17.89 -5.54
C GLU A 118 -0.52 18.26 -5.51
N ALA A 119 -1.28 17.85 -6.52
CA ALA A 119 -2.72 18.07 -6.56
C ALA A 119 -3.45 17.40 -5.38
N ALA A 120 -3.07 16.18 -5.02
CA ALA A 120 -3.64 15.49 -3.86
C ALA A 120 -3.35 16.24 -2.54
N LEU A 121 -2.10 16.68 -2.34
CA LEU A 121 -1.72 17.48 -1.18
C LEU A 121 -2.45 18.82 -1.13
N LYS A 122 -2.54 19.51 -2.26
CA LYS A 122 -3.24 20.80 -2.38
C LYS A 122 -4.72 20.66 -2.00
N LYS A 123 -5.42 19.66 -2.56
CA LYS A 123 -6.82 19.38 -2.23
C LYS A 123 -7.04 19.17 -0.74
N LEU A 124 -6.16 18.42 -0.07
CA LEU A 124 -6.22 18.22 1.37
C LEU A 124 -6.06 19.53 2.14
N LYS A 125 -5.10 20.38 1.76
CA LYS A 125 -4.85 21.67 2.41
C LYS A 125 -6.02 22.65 2.24
N GLU A 126 -6.70 22.64 1.10
CA GLU A 126 -7.80 23.54 0.78
C GLU A 126 -9.16 23.12 1.35
N THR A 127 -9.37 21.82 1.58
CA THR A 127 -10.63 21.31 2.14
C THR A 127 -10.71 21.65 3.62
N THR A 128 -11.28 22.80 4.00
CA THR A 128 -11.32 23.29 5.40
C THR A 128 -12.14 22.36 6.28
#